data_AF-A0A3C2A3B2-F1
#
_entry.id   AF-A0A3C2A3B2-F1
#
_cell.length_a   1.000
_cell.length_b   1.000
_cell.length_c   1.000
_cell.angle_alpha   90.00
_cell.angle_beta   90.00
_cell.angle_gamma   90.00
#
_symmetry.space_group_name_H-M   'P 1'
#
loop_
_entity.id
_entity.type
_entity.pdbx_description
1 polymer ?
#
loop_
_entity_poly.entity_id
_entity_poly.type
_entity_poly.pdbx_seq_one_letter_code
_entity_poly.pdbx_strand_id
1 'polypeptide(L)'
;GHRYYGYYPMGTHLIVTAKPAGNGFADVAEHRQELSPIYNFYTHTERDPAYVAEMEELISLYRPLFITSFLIEDYLAEQNFNGATELVLTGASSKTAQALAFLVAQRKKEQGLNIHLIGLTSARNVEFVQQLGWYDNTVPYDQISGLDPSKKHVVVDFSGNHNTQYELQTLLKENLVYNCLVGLADWQNMRGEKPLPAKGEFFFAPTRAQNRQKAWGPAGFQQRVEEAWRKFGAAIQPKITLTEVVGVENLAALYLDMVEGNVNPRQGNMVRWGM
;
A
#
# COMPACT_ATOMS: atom_id res chain seq x y z
N GLY A 1 9.24 -24.17 18.88
CA GLY A 1 9.83 -23.43 17.75
C GLY A 1 9.68 -21.94 17.98
N HIS A 2 10.38 -21.10 17.23
CA HIS A 2 10.23 -19.63 17.25
C HIS A 2 9.35 -19.16 16.10
N ARG A 3 8.76 -17.96 16.21
CA ARG A 3 7.93 -17.34 15.17
C ARG A 3 8.69 -16.22 14.47
N TYR A 4 8.65 -16.21 13.14
CA TYR A 4 9.30 -15.19 12.31
C TYR A 4 8.29 -14.54 11.37
N TYR A 5 8.45 -13.24 11.15
CA TYR A 5 7.69 -12.45 10.20
C TYR A 5 8.55 -12.16 8.96
N GLY A 6 8.01 -12.41 7.76
CA GLY A 6 8.70 -12.21 6.49
C GLY A 6 7.86 -12.70 5.31
N TYR A 7 8.47 -12.79 4.12
CA TYR A 7 7.80 -13.25 2.91
C TYR A 7 7.88 -14.77 2.77
N TYR A 8 6.76 -15.44 3.06
CA TYR A 8 6.60 -16.88 2.88
C TYR A 8 5.97 -17.20 1.52
N PRO A 9 6.31 -18.34 0.89
CA PRO A 9 5.58 -18.81 -0.26
C PRO A 9 4.15 -19.20 0.15
N MET A 10 3.25 -19.32 -0.82
CA MET A 10 1.98 -20.04 -0.64
C MET A 10 2.25 -21.55 -0.54
N GLY A 11 3.03 -21.96 0.47
CA GLY A 11 3.30 -23.36 0.81
C GLY A 11 3.50 -23.55 2.32
N THR A 12 3.48 -24.81 2.75
CA THR A 12 3.62 -25.21 4.17
C THR A 12 5.04 -25.08 4.70
N HIS A 13 6.04 -25.08 3.82
CA HIS A 13 7.46 -25.03 4.16
C HIS A 13 8.18 -24.01 3.29
N LEU A 14 9.18 -23.37 3.89
CA LEU A 14 10.17 -22.57 3.20
C LEU A 14 11.55 -23.10 3.60
N ILE A 15 12.37 -23.45 2.61
CA ILE A 15 13.77 -23.82 2.81
C ILE A 15 14.61 -22.57 2.60
N VAL A 16 15.45 -22.22 3.58
CA VAL A 16 16.28 -21.00 3.56
C VAL A 16 17.76 -21.33 3.73
N THR A 17 18.63 -20.50 3.17
CA THR A 17 20.04 -20.43 3.57
C THR A 17 20.16 -19.30 4.59
N ALA A 18 19.95 -19.61 5.87
CA ALA A 18 19.85 -18.58 6.91
C ALA A 18 21.21 -17.99 7.30
N LYS A 19 21.33 -16.66 7.24
CA LYS A 19 22.44 -15.89 7.81
C LYS A 19 21.93 -14.98 8.94
N PRO A 20 22.45 -15.07 10.17
CA PRO A 20 22.05 -14.17 11.25
C PRO A 20 22.19 -12.70 10.87
N ALA A 21 21.16 -11.90 11.15
CA ALA A 21 21.16 -10.47 10.84
C ALA A 21 20.21 -9.71 11.78
N GLY A 22 20.72 -8.71 12.49
CA GLY A 22 19.91 -7.86 13.38
C GLY A 22 19.07 -8.68 14.39
N ASN A 23 17.76 -8.44 14.40
CA ASN A 23 16.79 -9.13 15.24
C ASN A 23 16.20 -10.40 14.59
N GLY A 24 16.86 -10.96 13.57
CA GLY A 24 16.36 -12.10 12.83
C GLY A 24 17.44 -12.77 11.98
N PHE A 25 17.07 -13.19 10.78
CA PHE A 25 18.00 -13.72 9.78
C PHE A 25 17.63 -13.25 8.38
N ALA A 26 18.62 -13.25 7.48
CA ALA A 26 18.40 -13.08 6.05
C ALA A 26 18.51 -14.44 5.36
N ASP A 27 17.61 -14.73 4.42
CA ASP A 27 17.76 -15.83 3.48
C ASP A 27 18.72 -15.40 2.37
N VAL A 28 19.91 -16.02 2.33
CA VAL A 28 20.97 -15.73 1.36
C VAL A 28 21.07 -16.77 0.25
N ALA A 29 20.01 -17.55 0.03
CA ALA A 29 19.91 -18.45 -1.12
C ALA A 29 20.16 -17.69 -2.43
N GLU A 30 20.86 -18.34 -3.37
CA GLU A 30 21.35 -17.73 -4.62
C GLU A 30 20.25 -16.98 -5.39
N HIS A 31 19.09 -17.62 -5.60
CA HIS A 31 17.94 -17.04 -6.31
C HIS A 31 17.30 -15.82 -5.61
N ARG A 32 17.69 -15.52 -4.37
CA ARG A 32 17.20 -14.35 -3.62
C ARG A 32 18.20 -13.20 -3.57
N GLN A 33 19.47 -13.41 -3.90
CA GLN A 33 20.52 -12.41 -3.67
C GLN A 33 20.32 -11.11 -4.47
N GLU A 34 19.67 -11.18 -5.63
CA GLU A 34 19.37 -10.01 -6.46
C GLU A 34 18.12 -9.23 -6.00
N LEU A 35 17.31 -9.81 -5.11
CA LEU A 35 16.12 -9.15 -4.56
C LEU A 35 16.53 -8.09 -3.53
N SER A 36 15.68 -7.09 -3.36
CA SER A 36 15.88 -6.11 -2.28
C SER A 36 15.97 -6.83 -0.92
N PRO A 37 16.91 -6.44 -0.02
CA PRO A 37 17.11 -7.12 1.27
C PRO A 37 15.84 -7.24 2.13
N ILE A 38 14.88 -6.31 1.96
CA ILE A 38 13.61 -6.34 2.68
C ILE A 38 12.77 -7.60 2.39
N TYR A 39 12.92 -8.20 1.20
CA TYR A 39 12.19 -9.43 0.81
C TYR A 39 12.83 -10.71 1.36
N ASN A 40 14.09 -10.60 1.80
CA ASN A 40 14.89 -11.75 2.24
C ASN A 40 15.03 -11.79 3.76
N PHE A 41 14.56 -10.78 4.48
CA PHE A 41 14.71 -10.66 5.92
C PHE A 41 13.52 -11.26 6.68
N TYR A 42 13.82 -12.12 7.64
CA TYR A 42 12.86 -12.78 8.52
C TYR A 42 13.09 -12.29 9.95
N THR A 43 12.15 -11.51 10.45
CA THR A 43 12.23 -10.84 11.74
C THR A 43 11.75 -11.79 12.84
N HIS A 44 12.53 -11.96 13.91
CA HIS A 44 12.07 -12.75 15.06
C HIS A 44 11.02 -11.96 15.85
N THR A 45 9.79 -12.47 15.93
CA THR A 45 8.64 -11.76 16.52
C THR A 45 8.89 -11.31 17.97
N GLU A 46 9.48 -12.15 18.82
CA GLU A 46 9.82 -11.78 20.21
C GLU A 46 10.89 -10.67 20.34
N ARG A 47 11.61 -10.36 19.25
CA ARG A 47 12.64 -9.31 19.19
C ARG A 47 12.20 -8.15 18.29
N ASP A 48 10.94 -8.13 17.88
CA ASP A 48 10.36 -7.11 17.03
C ASP A 48 9.56 -6.14 17.90
N PRO A 49 10.04 -4.92 18.16
CA PRO A 49 9.32 -3.96 19.00
C PRO A 49 8.00 -3.46 18.35
N ALA A 50 7.82 -3.70 17.05
CA ALA A 50 6.56 -3.43 16.37
C ALA A 50 5.53 -4.58 16.48
N TYR A 51 5.94 -5.75 16.98
CA TYR A 51 5.08 -6.92 17.09
C TYR A 51 4.25 -6.88 18.38
N VAL A 52 2.94 -7.03 18.22
CA VAL A 52 1.96 -7.15 19.30
C VAL A 52 1.09 -8.36 18.95
N ALA A 53 1.02 -9.34 19.85
CA ALA A 53 0.39 -10.64 19.55
C ALA A 53 -1.09 -10.49 19.17
N GLU A 54 -1.81 -9.57 19.84
CA GLU A 54 -3.22 -9.26 19.61
C GLU A 54 -3.45 -8.59 18.24
N MET A 55 -2.39 -8.09 17.60
CA MET A 55 -2.42 -7.43 16.30
C MET A 55 -1.77 -8.26 15.20
N GLU A 56 -1.40 -9.52 15.47
CA GLU A 56 -0.60 -10.34 14.54
C GLU A 56 -1.20 -10.41 13.14
N GLU A 57 -2.51 -10.62 13.05
CA GLU A 57 -3.22 -10.72 11.78
C GLU A 57 -3.23 -9.38 11.04
N LEU A 58 -3.45 -8.27 11.76
CA LEU A 58 -3.41 -6.95 11.19
C LEU A 58 -2.01 -6.55 10.72
N ILE A 59 -0.98 -6.90 11.50
CA ILE A 59 0.44 -6.74 11.14
C ILE A 59 0.72 -7.51 9.84
N SER A 60 0.28 -8.76 9.75
CA SER A 60 0.47 -9.60 8.57
C SER A 60 -0.19 -9.03 7.32
N LEU A 61 -1.38 -8.45 7.46
CA LEU A 61 -2.14 -7.89 6.34
C LEU A 61 -1.62 -6.53 5.87
N TYR A 62 -1.20 -5.65 6.79
CA TYR A 62 -0.94 -4.26 6.46
C TYR A 62 0.50 -3.83 6.60
N ARG A 63 1.33 -4.40 7.47
CA ARG A 63 2.68 -3.85 7.73
C ARG A 63 3.52 -3.57 6.46
N PRO A 64 3.63 -4.48 5.47
CA PRO A 64 4.45 -4.19 4.29
C PRO A 64 3.83 -3.11 3.40
N LEU A 65 2.49 -3.07 3.35
CA LEU A 65 1.73 -2.10 2.57
C LEU A 65 1.76 -0.72 3.24
N PHE A 66 1.66 -0.68 4.56
CA PHE A 66 1.76 0.52 5.37
C PHE A 66 3.12 1.19 5.27
N ILE A 67 4.21 0.40 5.29
CA ILE A 67 5.57 0.95 5.09
C ILE A 67 5.67 1.62 3.72
N THR A 68 5.13 1.00 2.67
CA THR A 68 5.06 1.62 1.33
C THR A 68 4.29 2.94 1.38
N SER A 69 3.11 2.97 2.00
CA SER A 69 2.30 4.19 2.15
C SER A 69 3.01 5.29 2.94
N PHE A 70 3.69 4.93 4.04
CA PHE A 70 4.51 5.84 4.83
C PHE A 70 5.62 6.48 3.98
N LEU A 71 6.30 5.69 3.16
CA LEU A 71 7.37 6.17 2.29
C LEU A 71 6.85 7.05 1.15
N ILE A 72 5.67 6.75 0.59
CA ILE A 72 5.01 7.60 -0.41
C ILE A 72 4.64 8.94 0.21
N GLU A 73 4.01 8.91 1.39
CA GLU A 73 3.58 10.12 2.09
C GLU A 73 4.77 11.02 2.45
N ASP A 74 5.84 10.43 2.99
CA ASP A 74 7.09 11.13 3.28
C ASP A 74 7.75 11.70 2.01
N TYR A 75 7.67 10.99 0.88
CA TYR A 75 8.17 11.48 -0.41
C TYR A 75 7.36 12.68 -0.91
N LEU A 76 6.03 12.56 -0.94
CA LEU A 76 5.14 13.65 -1.35
C LEU A 76 5.32 14.87 -0.45
N ALA A 77 5.40 14.69 0.87
CA ALA A 77 5.59 15.78 1.81
C ALA A 77 6.93 16.50 1.61
N GLU A 78 8.02 15.79 1.36
CA GLU A 78 9.34 16.40 1.08
C GLU A 78 9.32 17.26 -0.18
N GLN A 79 8.49 16.90 -1.17
CA GLN A 79 8.31 17.68 -2.40
C GLN A 79 7.20 18.75 -2.27
N ASN A 80 6.67 18.99 -1.07
CA ASN A 80 5.51 19.86 -0.83
C ASN A 80 4.31 19.50 -1.74
N PHE A 81 4.08 18.20 -1.96
CA PHE A 81 3.06 17.65 -2.86
C PHE A 81 3.13 18.27 -4.27
N ASN A 82 4.31 18.68 -4.73
CA ASN A 82 4.53 19.36 -6.01
C ASN A 82 3.67 20.63 -6.18
N GLY A 83 3.26 21.26 -5.07
CA GLY A 83 2.36 22.41 -5.07
C GLY A 83 0.93 22.09 -5.50
N ALA A 84 0.52 20.81 -5.47
CA ALA A 84 -0.83 20.38 -5.76
C ALA A 84 -1.82 20.81 -4.67
N THR A 85 -3.05 21.05 -5.09
CA THR A 85 -4.19 21.29 -4.20
C THR A 85 -5.11 20.08 -4.12
N GLU A 86 -4.93 19.11 -5.02
CA GLU A 86 -5.72 17.88 -5.13
C GLU A 86 -4.77 16.67 -5.12
N LEU A 87 -5.06 15.68 -4.29
CA LEU A 87 -4.35 14.39 -4.26
C LEU A 87 -5.33 13.28 -4.58
N VAL A 88 -5.15 12.62 -5.72
CA VAL A 88 -5.99 11.52 -6.18
C VAL A 88 -5.29 10.19 -5.91
N LEU A 89 -5.95 9.31 -5.16
CA LEU A 89 -5.49 7.93 -4.95
C LEU A 89 -6.37 6.97 -5.76
N THR A 90 -5.81 6.29 -6.76
CA THR A 90 -6.54 5.22 -7.47
C THR A 90 -6.63 3.97 -6.59
N GLY A 91 -7.55 3.06 -6.88
CA GLY A 91 -7.72 1.84 -6.08
C GLY A 91 -7.92 2.16 -4.60
N ALA A 92 -8.71 3.20 -4.28
CA ALA A 92 -8.83 3.75 -2.93
C ALA A 92 -9.31 2.75 -1.86
N SER A 93 -9.92 1.64 -2.28
CA SER A 93 -10.28 0.53 -1.41
C SER A 93 -9.14 -0.44 -1.09
N SER A 94 -7.99 -0.33 -1.74
CA SER A 94 -6.80 -1.17 -1.49
C SER A 94 -6.16 -0.84 -0.15
N LYS A 95 -5.50 -1.83 0.46
CA LYS A 95 -4.87 -1.68 1.78
C LYS A 95 -3.76 -0.62 1.79
N THR A 96 -2.99 -0.49 0.70
CA THR A 96 -1.97 0.55 0.55
C THR A 96 -2.59 1.95 0.44
N ALA A 97 -3.67 2.11 -0.35
CA ALA A 97 -4.37 3.39 -0.47
C ALA A 97 -5.04 3.80 0.84
N GLN A 98 -5.66 2.85 1.56
CA GLN A 98 -6.22 3.06 2.90
C GLN A 98 -5.16 3.63 3.87
N ALA A 99 -3.98 3.00 3.95
CA ALA A 99 -2.89 3.46 4.79
C ALA A 99 -2.37 4.85 4.38
N LEU A 100 -2.25 5.12 3.08
CA LEU A 100 -1.79 6.43 2.59
C LEU A 100 -2.81 7.53 2.91
N ALA A 101 -4.10 7.26 2.69
CA ALA A 101 -5.16 8.22 3.00
C ALA A 101 -5.19 8.57 4.48
N PHE A 102 -5.04 7.58 5.37
CA PHE A 102 -4.91 7.83 6.80
C PHE A 102 -3.74 8.76 7.13
N LEU A 103 -2.54 8.48 6.58
CA LEU A 103 -1.34 9.27 6.85
C LEU A 103 -1.50 10.73 6.37
N VAL A 104 -2.03 10.93 5.17
CA VAL A 104 -2.31 12.27 4.65
C VAL A 104 -3.37 12.99 5.51
N ALA A 105 -4.45 12.30 5.91
CA ALA A 105 -5.46 12.88 6.79
C ALA A 105 -4.89 13.28 8.17
N GLN A 106 -3.97 12.48 8.73
CA GLN A 106 -3.24 12.85 9.95
C GLN A 106 -2.38 14.09 9.72
N ARG A 107 -1.63 14.18 8.62
CA ARG A 107 -0.84 15.38 8.31
C ARG A 107 -1.71 16.62 8.14
N LYS A 108 -2.86 16.51 7.46
CA LYS A 108 -3.84 17.61 7.35
C LYS A 108 -4.24 18.13 8.73
N LYS A 109 -4.53 17.22 9.66
CA LYS A 109 -4.92 17.56 11.03
C LYS A 109 -3.77 18.13 11.87
N GLU A 110 -2.58 17.52 11.80
CA GLU A 110 -1.44 17.85 12.67
C GLU A 110 -0.65 19.07 12.18
N GLN A 111 -0.59 19.30 10.86
CA GLN A 111 0.27 20.31 10.22
C GLN A 111 -0.51 21.33 9.38
N GLY A 112 -1.84 21.24 9.32
CA GLY A 112 -2.66 22.18 8.55
C GLY A 112 -2.45 22.07 7.03
N LEU A 113 -2.06 20.89 6.53
CA LEU A 113 -1.90 20.66 5.08
C LEU A 113 -3.21 20.96 4.35
N ASN A 114 -3.16 21.92 3.42
CA ASN A 114 -4.30 22.31 2.59
C ASN A 114 -4.27 21.56 1.25
N ILE A 115 -4.61 20.26 1.30
CA ILE A 115 -4.79 19.43 0.10
C ILE A 115 -6.15 18.75 0.19
N HIS A 116 -6.88 18.65 -0.92
CA HIS A 116 -8.13 17.89 -1.00
C HIS A 116 -7.82 16.47 -1.47
N LEU A 117 -8.12 15.49 -0.62
CA LEU A 117 -7.78 14.08 -0.81
C LEU A 117 -8.97 13.34 -1.42
N ILE A 118 -8.78 12.88 -2.65
CA ILE A 118 -9.79 12.21 -3.46
C ILE A 118 -9.46 10.72 -3.56
N GLY A 119 -10.42 9.87 -3.19
CA GLY A 119 -10.34 8.42 -3.39
C GLY A 119 -11.05 8.01 -4.67
N LEU A 120 -10.32 7.46 -5.63
CA LEU A 120 -10.89 6.92 -6.87
C LEU A 120 -11.02 5.39 -6.77
N THR A 121 -12.24 4.86 -6.94
CA THR A 121 -12.53 3.43 -6.74
C THR A 121 -13.68 2.93 -7.62
N SER A 122 -14.00 1.63 -7.55
CA SER A 122 -15.17 1.08 -8.24
C SER A 122 -16.47 1.49 -7.54
N ALA A 123 -17.59 1.61 -8.27
CA ALA A 123 -18.89 2.01 -7.73
C ALA A 123 -19.30 1.19 -6.49
N ARG A 124 -19.10 -0.14 -6.53
CA ARG A 124 -19.38 -1.06 -5.42
C ARG A 124 -18.56 -0.79 -4.14
N ASN A 125 -17.44 -0.09 -4.24
CA ASN A 125 -16.54 0.19 -3.12
C ASN A 125 -16.67 1.63 -2.58
N VAL A 126 -17.44 2.51 -3.23
CA VAL A 126 -17.54 3.94 -2.85
C VAL A 126 -17.98 4.09 -1.39
N GLU A 127 -19.07 3.40 -1.00
CA GLU A 127 -19.60 3.50 0.37
C GLU A 127 -18.57 3.06 1.42
N PHE A 128 -17.85 1.97 1.14
CA PHE A 128 -16.78 1.50 2.04
C PHE A 128 -15.68 2.54 2.18
N VAL A 129 -15.20 3.10 1.06
CA VAL A 129 -14.12 4.09 1.07
C VAL A 129 -14.54 5.36 1.81
N GLN A 130 -15.79 5.81 1.66
CA GLN A 130 -16.35 6.93 2.42
C GLN A 130 -16.39 6.62 3.93
N GLN A 131 -16.80 5.42 4.33
CA GLN A 131 -16.85 4.98 5.73
C GLN A 131 -15.47 4.90 6.40
N LEU A 132 -14.37 4.86 5.63
CA LEU A 132 -13.02 5.01 6.19
C LEU A 132 -12.85 6.39 6.84
N GLY A 133 -13.48 7.45 6.32
CA GLY A 133 -13.49 8.79 6.90
C GLY A 133 -12.16 9.54 6.77
N TRP A 134 -11.31 9.15 5.82
CA TRP A 134 -10.00 9.79 5.57
C TRP A 134 -9.96 10.60 4.27
N TYR A 135 -10.89 10.36 3.37
CA TYR A 135 -11.00 11.08 2.10
C TYR A 135 -11.94 12.28 2.25
N ASP A 136 -11.61 13.39 1.62
CA ASP A 136 -12.53 14.54 1.52
C ASP A 136 -13.62 14.28 0.48
N ASN A 137 -13.29 13.52 -0.57
CA ASN A 137 -14.23 13.07 -1.59
C ASN A 137 -13.90 11.65 -2.06
N THR A 138 -14.91 10.90 -2.47
CA THR A 138 -14.76 9.56 -3.08
C THR A 138 -15.50 9.53 -4.40
N VAL A 139 -14.76 9.27 -5.48
CA VAL A 139 -15.25 9.31 -6.86
C VAL A 139 -15.21 7.90 -7.45
N PRO A 140 -16.29 7.41 -8.07
CA PRO A 140 -16.22 6.17 -8.83
C PRO A 140 -15.46 6.36 -10.15
N TYR A 141 -14.83 5.31 -10.67
CA TYR A 141 -14.03 5.37 -11.91
C TYR A 141 -14.79 5.94 -13.12
N ASP A 142 -16.08 5.68 -13.24
CA ASP A 142 -16.93 6.19 -14.33
C ASP A 142 -17.27 7.69 -14.21
N GLN A 143 -16.81 8.36 -13.15
CA GLN A 143 -17.03 9.79 -12.90
C GLN A 143 -15.73 10.60 -12.83
N ILE A 144 -14.62 10.07 -13.39
CA ILE A 144 -13.35 10.81 -13.48
C ILE A 144 -13.53 12.18 -14.16
N SER A 145 -14.42 12.28 -15.15
CA SER A 145 -14.74 13.53 -15.85
C SER A 145 -15.29 14.66 -14.96
N GLY A 146 -15.72 14.34 -13.72
CA GLY A 146 -16.16 15.31 -12.73
C GLY A 146 -15.04 15.97 -11.91
N LEU A 147 -13.78 15.52 -12.05
CA LEU A 147 -12.64 16.19 -11.42
C LEU A 147 -12.43 17.56 -12.06
N ASP A 148 -12.11 18.58 -11.26
CA ASP A 148 -11.90 19.95 -11.73
C ASP A 148 -10.53 20.09 -12.41
N PRO A 149 -10.44 20.14 -13.75
CA PRO A 149 -9.15 20.12 -14.45
C PRO A 149 -8.36 21.42 -14.27
N SER A 150 -8.93 22.47 -13.66
CA SER A 150 -8.25 23.75 -13.43
C SER A 150 -7.32 23.73 -12.20
N LYS A 151 -7.48 22.75 -11.30
CA LYS A 151 -6.66 22.60 -10.10
C LYS A 151 -5.42 21.75 -10.36
N LYS A 152 -4.37 21.94 -9.57
CA LYS A 152 -3.15 21.13 -9.65
C LYS A 152 -3.34 19.81 -8.90
N HIS A 153 -3.07 18.71 -9.59
CA HIS A 153 -3.27 17.35 -9.12
C HIS A 153 -1.95 16.60 -8.98
N VAL A 154 -1.80 15.89 -7.87
CA VAL A 154 -0.95 14.70 -7.78
C VAL A 154 -1.85 13.48 -7.92
N VAL A 155 -1.43 12.50 -8.72
CA VAL A 155 -2.03 11.16 -8.76
C VAL A 155 -1.05 10.17 -8.14
N VAL A 156 -1.54 9.32 -7.25
CA VAL A 156 -0.85 8.11 -6.80
C VAL A 156 -1.65 6.90 -7.27
N ASP A 157 -1.06 6.15 -8.18
CA ASP A 157 -1.70 5.04 -8.86
C ASP A 157 -1.35 3.69 -8.23
N PHE A 158 -2.35 3.09 -7.62
CA PHE A 158 -2.30 1.73 -7.09
C PHE A 158 -2.97 0.71 -8.01
N SER A 159 -3.85 1.14 -8.93
CA SER A 159 -4.56 0.24 -9.84
C SER A 159 -3.65 -0.21 -10.98
N GLY A 160 -2.86 0.68 -11.58
CA GLY A 160 -2.10 0.36 -12.78
C GLY A 160 -3.00 0.11 -14.00
N ASN A 161 -4.27 0.53 -13.94
CA ASN A 161 -5.23 0.41 -15.05
C ASN A 161 -4.92 1.47 -16.10
N HIS A 162 -4.63 1.04 -17.33
CA HIS A 162 -4.24 1.90 -18.43
C HIS A 162 -5.34 2.90 -18.81
N ASN A 163 -6.60 2.49 -18.83
CA ASN A 163 -7.70 3.37 -19.21
C ASN A 163 -7.92 4.47 -18.16
N THR A 164 -7.85 4.13 -16.87
CA THR A 164 -7.88 5.12 -15.78
C THR A 164 -6.73 6.11 -15.91
N GLN A 165 -5.50 5.64 -16.19
CA GLN A 165 -4.34 6.51 -16.43
C GLN A 165 -4.56 7.41 -17.64
N TYR A 166 -5.05 6.86 -18.75
CA TYR A 166 -5.34 7.61 -19.96
C TYR A 166 -6.36 8.72 -19.69
N GLU A 167 -7.47 8.41 -19.02
CA GLU A 167 -8.53 9.37 -18.70
C GLU A 167 -8.03 10.49 -17.78
N LEU A 168 -7.33 10.15 -16.68
CA LEU A 168 -6.76 11.13 -15.76
C LEU A 168 -5.78 12.06 -16.47
N GLN A 169 -4.85 11.51 -17.24
CA GLN A 169 -3.86 12.32 -17.97
C GLN A 169 -4.51 13.17 -19.06
N THR A 170 -5.54 12.66 -19.74
CA THR A 170 -6.25 13.41 -20.79
C THR A 170 -7.07 14.55 -20.21
N LEU A 171 -7.71 14.35 -19.05
CA LEU A 171 -8.50 15.36 -18.36
C LEU A 171 -7.62 16.44 -17.74
N LEU A 172 -6.60 16.04 -17.00
CA LEU A 172 -5.81 16.94 -16.14
C LEU A 172 -4.65 17.61 -16.88
N LYS A 173 -4.11 16.99 -17.94
CA LYS A 173 -3.07 17.55 -18.82
C LYS A 173 -1.91 18.19 -18.03
N GLU A 174 -1.60 19.46 -18.28
CA GLU A 174 -0.55 20.22 -17.61
C GLU A 174 -0.77 20.41 -16.09
N ASN A 175 -2.02 20.27 -15.62
CA ASN A 175 -2.35 20.37 -14.21
C ASN A 175 -2.17 19.05 -13.45
N LEU A 176 -1.86 17.94 -14.14
CA LEU A 176 -1.28 16.76 -13.49
C LEU A 176 0.20 17.02 -13.22
N VAL A 177 0.49 17.62 -12.07
CA VAL A 177 1.85 18.08 -11.71
C VAL A 177 2.76 16.96 -11.24
N TYR A 178 2.20 15.82 -10.85
CA TYR A 178 2.96 14.61 -10.52
C TYR A 178 2.08 13.36 -10.67
N ASN A 179 2.62 12.32 -11.31
CA ASN A 179 1.94 11.04 -11.50
C ASN A 179 2.81 9.90 -10.99
N CYS A 180 2.53 9.46 -9.75
CA CYS A 180 3.27 8.44 -9.02
C CYS A 180 2.68 7.06 -9.28
N LEU A 181 3.45 6.16 -9.89
CA LEU A 181 3.03 4.78 -10.18
C LEU A 181 3.58 3.85 -9.10
N VAL A 182 2.70 3.18 -8.35
CA VAL A 182 3.10 2.28 -7.25
C VAL A 182 2.76 0.83 -7.57
N GLY A 183 1.54 0.59 -8.06
CA GLY A 183 0.98 -0.75 -8.21
C GLY A 183 0.59 -1.13 -9.65
N LEU A 184 0.53 -2.44 -9.89
CA LEU A 184 -0.03 -3.08 -11.08
C LEU A 184 -1.20 -4.00 -10.67
N ALA A 185 -2.09 -3.50 -9.81
CA ALA A 185 -3.14 -4.33 -9.21
C ALA A 185 -4.16 -4.83 -10.23
N ASP A 186 -4.43 -4.05 -11.28
CA ASP A 186 -5.27 -4.41 -12.41
C ASP A 186 -4.42 -4.92 -13.58
N TRP A 187 -3.83 -6.10 -13.37
CA TRP A 187 -2.91 -6.73 -14.31
C TRP A 187 -3.55 -7.05 -15.67
N GLN A 188 -4.87 -7.19 -15.73
CA GLN A 188 -5.64 -7.47 -16.95
C GLN A 188 -5.73 -6.25 -17.88
N ASN A 189 -5.72 -5.04 -17.30
CA ASN A 189 -5.92 -3.79 -18.03
C ASN A 189 -4.65 -2.92 -18.10
N MET A 190 -3.46 -3.53 -18.05
CA MET A 190 -2.17 -2.83 -18.14
C MET A 190 -1.86 -2.26 -19.53
N ARG A 191 -2.65 -2.57 -20.55
CA ARG A 191 -2.50 -2.08 -21.93
C ARG A 191 -3.83 -1.51 -22.41
N GLY A 192 -3.80 -0.39 -23.10
CA GLY A 192 -4.96 0.16 -23.79
C GLY A 192 -4.68 0.50 -25.24
N GLU A 193 -5.75 0.85 -25.96
CA GLU A 193 -5.71 1.10 -27.41
C GLU A 193 -4.89 2.34 -27.78
N LYS A 194 -4.95 3.38 -26.93
CA LYS A 194 -4.26 4.66 -27.15
C LYS A 194 -3.04 4.76 -26.25
N PRO A 195 -1.94 5.39 -26.73
CA PRO A 195 -0.78 5.66 -25.88
C PRO A 195 -1.16 6.63 -24.76
N LEU A 196 -0.55 6.47 -23.59
CA LEU A 196 -0.69 7.43 -22.48
C LEU A 196 -0.10 8.79 -22.91
N PRO A 197 -0.79 9.92 -22.61
CA PRO A 197 -0.30 11.26 -22.95
C PRO A 197 1.08 11.59 -22.39
N ALA A 198 1.40 11.10 -21.19
CA ALA A 198 2.68 11.30 -20.52
C ALA A 198 3.10 10.03 -19.76
N LYS A 199 4.41 9.94 -19.47
CA LYS A 199 4.93 8.87 -18.61
C LYS A 199 4.72 9.26 -17.15
N GLY A 200 4.19 8.33 -16.35
CA GLY A 200 4.25 8.42 -14.90
C GLY A 200 5.63 8.03 -14.37
N GLU A 201 5.86 8.33 -13.09
CA GLU A 201 7.10 8.04 -12.38
C GLU A 201 6.90 6.85 -11.45
N PHE A 202 7.68 5.80 -11.63
CA PHE A 202 7.58 4.62 -10.78
C PHE A 202 8.17 4.87 -9.39
N PHE A 203 7.38 4.64 -8.36
CA PHE A 203 7.81 4.74 -6.98
C PHE A 203 8.30 3.39 -6.46
N PHE A 204 9.62 3.26 -6.31
CA PHE A 204 10.22 2.08 -5.70
C PHE A 204 10.49 2.30 -4.21
N ALA A 205 9.58 1.80 -3.36
CA ALA A 205 9.64 1.94 -1.91
C ALA A 205 11.01 1.54 -1.29
N PRO A 206 11.69 0.45 -1.73
CA PRO A 206 12.99 0.11 -1.18
C PRO A 206 14.06 1.19 -1.34
N THR A 207 14.10 1.91 -2.47
CA THR A 207 15.02 3.03 -2.66
C THR A 207 14.73 4.15 -1.66
N ARG A 208 13.46 4.50 -1.45
CA ARG A 208 13.07 5.52 -0.48
C ARG A 208 13.43 5.09 0.95
N ALA A 209 13.18 3.83 1.31
CA ALA A 209 13.53 3.28 2.61
C ALA A 209 15.04 3.37 2.86
N GLN A 210 15.88 2.99 1.90
CA GLN A 210 17.34 3.10 2.00
C GLN A 210 17.79 4.54 2.20
N ASN A 211 17.21 5.50 1.46
CA ASN A 211 17.51 6.92 1.63
C ASN A 211 17.17 7.40 3.04
N ARG A 212 16.02 6.99 3.59
CA ARG A 212 15.61 7.35 4.96
C ARG A 212 16.40 6.65 6.04
N GLN A 213 16.80 5.41 5.84
CA GLN A 213 17.70 4.72 6.77
C GLN A 213 19.08 5.37 6.82
N LYS A 214 19.59 5.91 5.70
CA LYS A 214 20.82 6.71 5.69
C LYS A 214 20.66 8.06 6.39
N ALA A 215 19.53 8.74 6.16
CA ALA A 215 19.29 10.08 6.69
C ALA A 215 18.90 10.11 8.18
N TRP A 216 18.04 9.18 8.62
CA TRP A 216 17.50 9.14 9.98
C TRP A 216 18.17 8.08 10.86
N GLY A 217 19.05 7.26 10.28
CA GLY A 217 19.54 6.03 10.90
C GLY A 217 18.48 4.92 10.89
N PRO A 218 18.89 3.63 10.96
CA PRO A 218 17.95 2.51 11.01
C PRO A 218 16.95 2.60 12.17
N ALA A 219 17.41 2.95 13.37
CA ALA A 219 16.56 3.09 14.55
C ALA A 219 15.57 4.26 14.42
N GLY A 220 16.01 5.41 13.89
CA GLY A 220 15.14 6.57 13.69
C GLY A 220 14.09 6.36 12.60
N PHE A 221 14.42 5.58 11.56
CA PHE A 221 13.44 5.13 10.56
C PHE A 221 12.40 4.20 11.18
N GLN A 222 12.85 3.18 11.91
CA GLN A 222 11.98 2.22 12.56
C GLN A 222 11.03 2.90 13.55
N GLN A 223 11.52 3.79 14.41
CA GLN A 223 10.71 4.53 15.37
C GLN A 223 9.57 5.31 14.70
N ARG A 224 9.86 6.06 13.63
CA ARG A 224 8.85 6.86 12.91
C ARG A 224 7.77 5.99 12.26
N VAL A 225 8.19 4.88 11.64
CA VAL A 225 7.25 3.91 11.06
C VAL A 225 6.37 3.29 12.14
N GLU A 226 6.94 2.90 13.28
CA GLU A 226 6.22 2.30 14.40
C GLU A 226 5.21 3.25 15.04
N GLU A 227 5.60 4.51 15.27
CA GLU A 227 4.71 5.55 15.79
C GLU A 227 3.51 5.77 14.86
N ALA A 228 3.76 5.88 13.55
CA ALA A 228 2.70 6.02 12.56
C ALA A 228 1.83 4.75 12.46
N TRP A 229 2.45 3.57 12.52
CA TRP A 229 1.78 2.27 12.47
C TRP A 229 0.82 2.10 13.65
N ARG A 230 1.22 2.44 14.88
CA ARG A 230 0.35 2.35 16.06
C ARG A 230 -0.93 3.17 15.89
N LYS A 231 -0.81 4.40 15.36
CA LYS A 231 -1.97 5.26 15.09
C LYS A 231 -2.87 4.65 14.00
N PHE A 232 -2.28 4.15 12.92
CA PHE A 232 -3.04 3.53 11.83
C PHE A 232 -3.72 2.23 12.25
N GLY A 233 -3.00 1.32 12.90
CA GLY A 233 -3.49 0.04 13.37
C GLY A 233 -4.75 0.20 14.24
N ALA A 234 -4.70 1.11 15.23
CA ALA A 234 -5.86 1.42 16.06
C ALA A 234 -7.04 2.01 15.26
N ALA A 235 -6.78 2.79 14.21
CA ALA A 235 -7.82 3.40 13.39
C ALA A 235 -8.46 2.45 12.37
N ILE A 236 -7.68 1.51 11.81
CA ILE A 236 -8.17 0.56 10.79
C ILE A 236 -8.81 -0.68 11.40
N GLN A 237 -8.35 -1.15 12.57
CA GLN A 237 -8.87 -2.35 13.22
C GLN A 237 -10.41 -2.41 13.31
N PRO A 238 -11.13 -1.35 13.74
CA PRO A 238 -12.60 -1.41 13.81
C PRO A 238 -13.29 -1.27 12.44
N LYS A 239 -12.55 -1.00 11.36
CA LYS A 239 -13.09 -0.74 10.01
C LYS A 239 -12.99 -1.95 9.08
N ILE A 240 -12.32 -3.01 9.51
CA ILE A 240 -12.13 -4.24 8.74
C ILE A 240 -12.59 -5.46 9.51
N THR A 241 -12.95 -6.50 8.78
CA THR A 241 -13.27 -7.82 9.33
C THR A 241 -12.14 -8.77 8.97
N LEU A 242 -11.56 -9.41 9.99
CA LEU A 242 -10.57 -10.46 9.77
C LEU A 242 -11.29 -11.77 9.54
N THR A 243 -10.95 -12.47 8.46
CA THR A 243 -11.54 -13.75 8.08
C THR A 243 -10.44 -14.79 8.01
N GLU A 244 -10.62 -15.91 8.70
CA GLU A 244 -9.71 -17.04 8.60
C GLU A 244 -10.07 -17.90 7.38
N VAL A 245 -9.05 -18.30 6.61
CA VAL A 245 -9.16 -19.18 5.44
C VAL A 245 -8.23 -20.36 5.67
N VAL A 246 -8.79 -21.56 5.80
CA VAL A 246 -8.03 -22.75 6.19
C VAL A 246 -7.96 -23.75 5.05
N GLY A 247 -6.77 -24.27 4.76
CA GLY A 247 -6.54 -25.35 3.79
C GLY A 247 -6.24 -24.87 2.37
N VAL A 248 -5.65 -25.78 1.58
CA VAL A 248 -5.16 -25.50 0.22
C VAL A 248 -6.30 -25.17 -0.73
N GLU A 249 -7.41 -25.89 -0.63
CA GLU A 249 -8.58 -25.73 -1.51
C GLU A 249 -9.20 -24.34 -1.33
N ASN A 250 -9.35 -23.89 -0.08
CA ASN A 250 -9.91 -22.58 0.24
C ASN A 250 -8.93 -21.44 -0.11
N LEU A 251 -7.62 -21.65 0.03
CA LEU A 251 -6.61 -20.73 -0.49
C LEU A 251 -6.72 -20.59 -2.02
N ALA A 252 -6.86 -21.70 -2.74
CA ALA A 252 -6.99 -21.68 -4.20
C ALA A 252 -8.24 -20.93 -4.64
N ALA A 253 -9.39 -21.16 -3.98
CA ALA A 253 -10.62 -20.42 -4.23
C ALA A 253 -10.44 -18.91 -3.97
N LEU A 254 -9.88 -18.53 -2.82
CA LEU A 254 -9.58 -17.13 -2.49
C LEU A 254 -8.65 -16.46 -3.51
N TYR A 255 -7.63 -17.18 -3.97
CA TYR A 255 -6.71 -16.68 -4.99
C TYR A 255 -7.42 -16.40 -6.31
N LEU A 256 -8.30 -17.30 -6.76
CA LEU A 256 -9.10 -17.09 -7.97
C LEU A 256 -10.07 -15.92 -7.82
N ASP A 257 -10.75 -15.78 -6.68
CA ASP A 257 -11.58 -14.61 -6.37
C ASP A 257 -10.76 -13.31 -6.44
N MET A 258 -9.52 -13.32 -5.96
CA MET A 258 -8.63 -12.16 -6.04
C MET A 258 -8.25 -11.85 -7.50
N VAL A 259 -7.95 -12.86 -8.30
CA VAL A 259 -7.61 -12.72 -9.73
C VAL A 259 -8.79 -12.14 -10.53
N GLU A 260 -10.02 -12.54 -10.19
CA GLU A 260 -11.26 -12.01 -10.80
C GLU A 260 -11.70 -10.65 -10.20
N GLY A 261 -11.03 -10.18 -9.14
CA GLY A 261 -11.37 -8.94 -8.46
C GLY A 261 -12.67 -9.03 -7.64
N ASN A 262 -13.06 -10.22 -7.18
CA ASN A 262 -14.26 -10.47 -6.38
C ASN A 262 -14.03 -10.36 -4.86
N VAL A 263 -12.81 -10.06 -4.43
CA VAL A 263 -12.48 -9.90 -3.01
C VAL A 263 -13.11 -8.66 -2.38
N ASN A 264 -13.71 -8.84 -1.21
CA ASN A 264 -14.30 -7.75 -0.43
C ASN A 264 -13.20 -6.91 0.26
N PRO A 265 -13.08 -5.60 -0.03
CA PRO A 265 -12.03 -4.77 0.57
C PRO A 265 -12.22 -4.52 2.07
N ARG A 266 -13.41 -4.80 2.62
CA ARG A 266 -13.70 -4.79 4.06
C ARG A 266 -13.06 -5.97 4.78
N GLN A 267 -12.63 -7.01 4.05
CA GLN A 267 -12.08 -8.23 4.62
C GLN A 267 -10.55 -8.28 4.55
N GLY A 268 -9.96 -8.79 5.63
CA GLY A 268 -8.58 -9.22 5.72
C GLY A 268 -8.51 -10.73 5.83
N ASN A 269 -8.13 -11.41 4.75
CA ASN A 269 -8.10 -12.87 4.73
C ASN A 269 -6.77 -13.39 5.28
N MET A 270 -6.84 -14.15 6.37
CA MET A 270 -5.71 -14.81 7.01
C MET A 270 -5.69 -16.28 6.63
N VAL A 271 -4.73 -16.67 5.80
CA VAL A 271 -4.60 -18.04 5.32
C VAL A 271 -3.81 -18.88 6.30
N ARG A 272 -4.34 -20.06 6.65
CA ARG A 272 -3.69 -21.07 7.47
C ARG A 272 -3.74 -22.42 6.77
N TRP A 273 -2.69 -23.22 6.91
CA TRP A 273 -2.60 -24.49 6.17
C TRP A 273 -3.53 -25.59 6.71
N GLY A 274 -3.99 -25.48 7.96
CA GLY A 274 -4.73 -26.56 8.64
C GLY A 274 -3.80 -27.74 8.92
N MET A 275 -3.33 -27.84 10.15
CA MET A 275 -2.66 -29.05 10.65
C MET A 275 -3.51 -29.66 11.76
#